data_AF-G5R0C5-F1
#
_entry.id   AF-G5R0C5-F1
#
_cell.length_a   1.000
_cell.length_b   1.000
_cell.length_c   1.000
_cell.angle_alpha   90.00
_cell.angle_beta   90.00
_cell.angle_gamma   90.00
#
_symmetry.space_group_name_H-M   'P 1'
#
loop_
_entity.id
_entity.type
_entity.pdbx_description
1 polymer ?
#
loop_
_entity_poly.entity_id
_entity_poly.type
_entity_poly.pdbx_seq_one_letter_code
_entity_poly.pdbx_strand_id
1 'polypeptide(L)'
;MIVGIEHFMTASAKYCDILLPDLMPTEQEDLISHESAGNMGYVILGQPATSPKFERKPIYWTLSEVAKRLGPDVYQTFTEGRTQHEWVKYLHAKTKARNPEMPDYEEMKQTGIFKKKCPEEHYVAFRAFREDPAANPLKTPSGKIEIYSERLATLADTWELKKDEIIHPLPAYTPGFDGWDDPLRQRYPLQLTGFHYKARTHSSYGNIDVLQQACPQEIWINPIDAQARGIQHGDTVRVFNQNGEMLIPAKVTPRILPGVTAIGQGAWLNADMFGDKVDRGGSINILTSHRPSPLAKGNPSHSNLVQVEKA
;
A
#
# COMPACT_ATOMS: atom_id res chain seq x y z
N MET A 1 11.03 -8.10 -21.32
CA MET A 1 11.80 -8.67 -20.21
C MET A 1 11.42 -7.96 -18.92
N ILE A 2 10.78 -8.68 -18.01
CA ILE A 2 10.33 -8.26 -16.68
C ILE A 2 11.07 -9.12 -15.65
N VAL A 3 11.74 -8.50 -14.68
CA VAL A 3 12.47 -9.19 -13.62
C VAL A 3 11.78 -8.95 -12.29
N GLY A 4 11.51 -10.01 -11.53
CA GLY A 4 10.95 -9.95 -10.18
C GLY A 4 11.95 -10.48 -9.16
N ILE A 5 12.07 -9.77 -8.02
CA ILE A 5 12.75 -10.26 -6.82
C ILE A 5 11.67 -10.38 -5.74
N GLU A 6 11.38 -11.60 -5.29
CA GLU A 6 10.18 -11.87 -4.50
C GLU A 6 10.34 -13.11 -3.61
N HIS A 7 9.55 -13.18 -2.54
CA HIS A 7 9.56 -14.32 -1.61
C HIS A 7 8.59 -15.44 -2.01
N PHE A 8 7.50 -15.09 -2.70
CA PHE A 8 6.39 -15.96 -3.06
C PHE A 8 5.97 -15.79 -4.53
N MET A 9 5.23 -16.76 -5.08
CA MET A 9 4.64 -16.63 -6.42
C MET A 9 3.40 -15.72 -6.39
N THR A 10 3.60 -14.44 -6.11
CA THR A 10 2.57 -13.40 -6.09
C THR A 10 1.92 -13.23 -7.47
N ALA A 11 0.80 -12.50 -7.54
CA ALA A 11 0.16 -12.20 -8.82
C ALA A 11 1.14 -11.54 -9.82
N SER A 12 1.97 -10.61 -9.36
CA SER A 12 3.00 -9.97 -10.20
C SER A 12 4.12 -10.94 -10.59
N ALA A 13 4.57 -11.79 -9.66
CA ALA A 13 5.65 -12.75 -9.92
C ALA A 13 5.31 -13.73 -11.06
N LYS A 14 4.04 -14.08 -11.23
CA LYS A 14 3.56 -14.94 -12.33
C LYS A 14 3.77 -14.33 -13.73
N TYR A 15 3.97 -13.01 -13.84
CA TYR A 15 4.20 -12.31 -15.11
C TYR A 15 5.67 -11.95 -15.33
N CYS A 16 6.57 -12.35 -14.44
CA CYS A 16 8.00 -12.11 -14.63
C CYS A 16 8.61 -13.07 -15.65
N ASP A 17 9.44 -12.56 -16.55
CA ASP A 17 10.28 -13.37 -17.44
C ASP A 17 11.42 -14.05 -16.66
N ILE A 18 11.93 -13.38 -15.62
CA ILE A 18 12.94 -13.87 -14.70
C ILE A 18 12.46 -13.59 -13.27
N LEU A 19 12.43 -14.63 -12.44
CA LEU A 19 12.07 -14.54 -11.03
C LEU A 19 13.24 -14.97 -10.16
N LEU A 20 13.68 -14.11 -9.23
CA LEU A 20 14.80 -14.34 -8.33
C LEU A 20 14.27 -14.44 -6.88
N PRO A 21 14.44 -15.58 -6.21
CA PRO A 21 13.85 -15.81 -4.89
C PRO A 21 14.68 -15.14 -3.77
N ASP A 22 14.07 -14.20 -3.04
CA ASP A 22 14.70 -13.48 -1.93
C ASP A 22 14.53 -14.20 -0.58
N LEU A 23 15.31 -13.79 0.42
CA LEU A 23 15.17 -14.22 1.82
C LEU A 23 14.08 -13.44 2.54
N MET A 24 13.21 -14.16 3.24
CA MET A 24 12.27 -13.56 4.19
C MET A 24 13.03 -12.80 5.29
N PRO A 25 12.44 -11.75 5.89
CA PRO A 25 13.03 -11.06 7.04
C PRO A 25 13.41 -11.99 8.21
N THR A 26 12.76 -13.15 8.34
CA THR A 26 13.05 -14.16 9.37
C THR A 26 14.22 -15.08 9.04
N GLU A 27 14.77 -15.02 7.83
CA GLU A 27 15.89 -15.84 7.33
C GLU A 27 17.22 -15.08 7.33
N GLN A 28 17.22 -13.79 7.69
CA GLN A 28 18.39 -12.92 7.60
C GLN A 28 18.51 -11.96 8.80
N GLU A 29 19.71 -11.41 8.96
CA GLU A 29 19.98 -10.35 9.94
C GLU A 29 19.70 -8.98 9.30
N ASP A 30 19.06 -8.08 10.05
CA ASP A 30 18.81 -6.71 9.61
C ASP A 30 18.70 -5.74 10.81
N LEU A 31 18.98 -4.45 10.57
CA LEU A 31 18.85 -3.39 11.55
C LEU A 31 17.60 -2.55 11.25
N ILE A 32 16.55 -2.76 12.02
CA ILE A 32 15.23 -2.20 11.78
C ILE A 32 14.99 -1.05 12.75
N SER A 33 14.86 0.16 12.23
CA SER A 33 14.43 1.32 13.02
C SER A 33 12.94 1.57 12.86
N HIS A 34 12.28 1.96 13.94
CA HIS A 34 10.90 2.40 13.89
C HIS A 34 10.69 3.60 14.82
N GLU A 35 10.35 4.72 14.21
CA GLU A 35 10.15 6.01 14.89
C GLU A 35 8.77 6.61 14.56
N SER A 36 7.92 5.84 13.87
CA SER A 36 6.79 6.38 13.11
C SER A 36 5.48 6.47 13.91
N ALA A 37 5.41 5.90 15.12
CA ALA A 37 4.17 5.89 15.91
C ALA A 37 4.43 5.86 17.43
N GLY A 38 4.10 6.97 18.10
CA GLY A 38 4.05 7.07 19.56
C GLY A 38 5.27 7.75 20.20
N ASN A 39 5.27 7.78 21.54
CA ASN A 39 6.29 8.48 22.34
C ASN A 39 7.54 7.62 22.61
N MET A 40 7.77 6.57 21.82
CA MET A 40 8.88 5.64 22.00
C MET A 40 9.42 5.21 20.63
N GLY A 41 10.62 5.68 20.30
CA GLY A 41 11.40 5.14 19.19
C GLY A 41 12.10 3.85 19.62
N TYR A 42 12.36 2.97 18.66
CA TYR A 42 13.15 1.78 18.91
C TYR A 42 13.95 1.34 17.69
N VAL A 43 15.03 0.61 17.96
CA VAL A 43 15.88 -0.05 16.98
C VAL A 43 15.95 -1.53 17.34
N ILE A 44 15.66 -2.40 16.39
CA ILE A 44 15.72 -3.85 16.52
C ILE A 44 16.91 -4.33 15.71
N LEU A 45 17.77 -5.16 16.31
CA LEU A 45 18.69 -6.00 15.57
C LEU A 45 18.01 -7.35 15.36
N GLY A 46 17.37 -7.50 14.21
CA GLY A 46 16.71 -8.73 13.82
C GLY A 46 17.76 -9.79 13.52
N GLN A 47 17.62 -10.97 14.10
CA GLN A 47 18.48 -12.12 13.82
C GLN A 47 17.67 -13.21 13.11
N PRO A 48 18.31 -14.02 12.26
CA PRO A 48 17.62 -15.09 11.54
C PRO A 48 17.01 -16.08 12.53
N ALA A 49 15.69 -16.18 12.54
CA ALA A 49 14.94 -17.17 13.32
C ALA A 49 14.97 -18.56 12.66
N THR A 50 15.32 -18.62 11.37
CA THR A 50 15.48 -19.86 10.63
C THR A 50 16.55 -19.74 9.55
N SER A 51 17.01 -20.86 9.02
CA SER A 51 17.94 -20.89 7.89
C SER A 51 17.23 -20.56 6.56
N PRO A 52 17.94 -19.95 5.59
CA PRO A 52 17.49 -19.84 4.21
C PRO A 52 16.89 -21.14 3.68
N LYS A 53 15.70 -21.08 3.09
CA LYS A 53 15.08 -22.24 2.42
C LYS A 53 15.43 -22.28 0.93
N PHE A 54 15.62 -23.50 0.41
CA PHE A 54 15.85 -23.77 -1.01
C PHE A 54 17.05 -22.97 -1.56
N GLU A 55 16.92 -22.37 -2.74
CA GLU A 55 17.97 -21.63 -3.44
C GLU A 55 17.94 -20.12 -3.18
N ARG A 56 17.14 -19.65 -2.20
CA ARG A 56 16.97 -18.23 -1.90
C ARG A 56 18.30 -17.55 -1.58
N LYS A 57 18.46 -16.33 -2.06
CA LYS A 57 19.61 -15.46 -1.78
C LYS A 57 19.11 -14.06 -1.42
N PRO A 58 19.75 -13.36 -0.46
CA PRO A 58 19.32 -12.04 -0.10
C PRO A 58 19.47 -11.08 -1.27
N ILE A 59 18.56 -10.11 -1.39
CA ILE A 59 18.57 -9.09 -2.45
C ILE A 59 19.92 -8.38 -2.58
N TYR A 60 20.61 -8.11 -1.46
CA TYR A 60 21.94 -7.50 -1.50
C TYR A 60 22.96 -8.36 -2.25
N TRP A 61 22.94 -9.69 -2.03
CA TRP A 61 23.81 -10.62 -2.76
C TRP A 61 23.46 -10.64 -4.24
N THR A 62 22.17 -10.71 -4.57
CA THR A 62 21.68 -10.71 -5.95
C THR A 62 22.13 -9.46 -6.70
N LEU A 63 21.92 -8.28 -6.11
CA LEU A 63 22.34 -7.01 -6.72
C LEU A 63 23.87 -6.85 -6.78
N SER A 64 24.61 -7.40 -5.81
CA SER A 64 26.07 -7.45 -5.85
C SER A 64 26.58 -8.29 -7.03
N GLU A 65 25.94 -9.43 -7.32
CA GLU A 65 26.29 -10.28 -8.45
C GLU A 65 25.94 -9.66 -9.81
N VAL A 66 24.87 -8.86 -9.87
CA VAL A 66 24.56 -8.03 -11.04
C VAL A 66 25.62 -6.96 -11.21
N ALA A 67 25.95 -6.20 -10.17
CA ALA A 67 26.98 -5.16 -10.21
C ALA A 67 28.34 -5.72 -10.66
N LYS A 68 28.71 -6.92 -10.18
CA LYS A 68 29.94 -7.64 -10.60
C LYS A 68 29.99 -7.91 -12.11
N ARG A 69 28.85 -8.24 -12.71
CA ARG A 69 28.74 -8.48 -14.18
C ARG A 69 28.75 -7.18 -14.98
N LEU A 70 28.33 -6.07 -14.39
CA LEU A 70 28.40 -4.74 -15.02
C LEU A 70 29.83 -4.15 -15.02
N GLY A 71 30.70 -4.63 -14.12
CA GLY A 71 32.13 -4.30 -14.12
C GLY A 71 32.71 -4.08 -12.72
N PRO A 72 34.04 -4.14 -12.57
CA PRO A 72 34.71 -4.01 -11.27
C PRO A 72 34.44 -2.66 -10.58
N ASP A 73 34.37 -1.57 -11.34
CA ASP A 73 34.11 -0.23 -10.79
C ASP A 73 32.67 -0.11 -10.25
N VAL A 74 31.70 -0.71 -10.94
CA VAL A 74 30.28 -0.74 -10.51
C VAL A 74 30.14 -1.59 -9.26
N TYR A 75 30.79 -2.77 -9.22
CA TYR A 75 30.81 -3.63 -8.05
C TYR A 75 31.41 -2.94 -6.83
N GLN A 76 32.56 -2.27 -7.00
CA GLN A 76 33.20 -1.56 -5.90
C GLN A 76 32.34 -0.39 -5.42
N THR A 77 31.72 0.37 -6.34
CA THR A 77 30.84 1.48 -5.98
C THR A 77 29.58 1.01 -5.25
N PHE A 78 28.98 -0.09 -5.69
CA PHE A 78 27.78 -0.65 -5.08
C PHE A 78 28.05 -1.27 -3.70
N THR A 79 29.10 -2.08 -3.59
CA THR A 79 29.38 -2.82 -2.35
C THR A 79 30.18 -2.02 -1.34
N GLU A 80 30.96 -1.03 -1.79
CA GLU A 80 32.02 -0.38 -1.02
C GLU A 80 32.99 -1.37 -0.35
N GLY A 81 33.15 -2.56 -0.93
CA GLY A 81 33.93 -3.64 -0.35
C GLY A 81 33.31 -4.29 0.89
N ARG A 82 32.02 -4.04 1.20
CA ARG A 82 31.31 -4.62 2.34
C ARG A 82 30.35 -5.73 1.90
N THR A 83 30.27 -6.77 2.70
CA THR A 83 29.18 -7.75 2.73
C THR A 83 27.94 -7.14 3.38
N GLN A 84 26.77 -7.79 3.23
CA GLN A 84 25.53 -7.35 3.89
C GLN A 84 25.70 -7.29 5.43
N HIS A 85 26.35 -8.27 6.03
CA HIS A 85 26.60 -8.28 7.48
C HIS A 85 27.52 -7.13 7.93
N GLU A 86 28.53 -6.78 7.12
CA GLU A 86 29.37 -5.62 7.40
C GLU A 86 28.61 -4.31 7.25
N TRP A 87 27.64 -4.23 6.35
CA TRP A 87 26.71 -3.10 6.28
C TRP A 87 25.86 -2.96 7.54
N VAL A 88 25.30 -4.06 8.05
CA VAL A 88 24.55 -4.06 9.32
C VAL A 88 25.42 -3.52 10.46
N LYS A 89 26.66 -4.02 10.61
CA LYS A 89 27.61 -3.54 11.62
C LYS A 89 27.96 -2.06 11.45
N TYR A 90 28.18 -1.61 10.22
CA TYR A 90 28.48 -0.22 9.90
C TYR A 90 27.31 0.72 10.24
N LEU A 91 26.09 0.35 9.85
CA LEU A 91 24.88 1.13 10.15
C LEU A 91 24.58 1.15 11.64
N HIS A 92 24.77 0.02 12.32
CA HIS A 92 24.70 -0.05 13.78
C HIS A 92 25.67 0.94 14.44
N ALA A 93 26.95 0.96 14.02
CA ALA A 93 27.94 1.87 14.56
C ALA A 93 27.57 3.35 14.33
N LYS A 94 27.04 3.69 13.15
CA LYS A 94 26.50 5.04 12.85
C LYS A 94 25.32 5.41 13.75
N THR A 95 24.40 4.48 13.98
CA THR A 95 23.25 4.70 14.86
C THR A 95 23.69 4.87 16.31
N LYS A 96 24.67 4.08 16.77
CA LYS A 96 25.27 4.20 18.11
C LYS A 96 25.98 5.53 18.32
N ALA A 97 26.70 6.02 17.31
CA ALA A 97 27.35 7.33 17.40
C ALA A 97 26.34 8.47 17.62
N ARG A 98 25.09 8.33 17.14
CA ARG A 98 23.99 9.28 17.36
C ARG A 98 23.18 9.00 18.63
N ASN A 99 23.30 7.80 19.19
CA ASN A 99 22.62 7.35 20.41
C ASN A 99 23.65 6.60 21.28
N PRO A 100 24.53 7.32 22.00
CA PRO A 100 25.63 6.70 22.75
C PRO A 100 25.20 5.66 23.78
N GLU A 101 23.95 5.75 24.25
CA GLU A 101 23.30 4.81 25.16
C GLU A 101 22.86 3.50 24.50
N MET A 102 22.89 3.40 23.17
CA MET A 102 22.58 2.17 22.46
C MET A 102 23.69 1.13 22.74
N PRO A 103 23.32 -0.13 23.06
CA PRO A 103 24.28 -1.22 23.25
C PRO A 103 25.25 -1.37 22.07
N ASP A 104 26.41 -1.98 22.28
CA ASP A 104 27.26 -2.35 21.15
C ASP A 104 26.63 -3.49 20.32
N TYR A 105 27.25 -3.81 19.18
CA TYR A 105 26.65 -4.76 18.26
C TYR A 105 26.52 -6.18 18.86
N GLU A 106 27.50 -6.63 19.64
CA GLU A 106 27.46 -7.97 20.24
C GLU A 106 26.46 -8.02 21.41
N GLU A 107 26.32 -6.93 22.16
CA GLU A 107 25.29 -6.79 23.19
C GLU A 107 23.88 -6.70 22.56
N MET A 108 23.72 -5.96 21.44
CA MET A 108 22.47 -5.90 20.67
C MET A 108 22.02 -7.27 20.17
N LYS A 109 22.95 -8.20 19.88
CA LYS A 109 22.58 -9.58 19.52
C LYS A 109 21.96 -10.36 20.68
N GLN A 110 22.22 -9.96 21.93
CA GLN A 110 21.59 -10.57 23.10
C GLN A 110 20.30 -9.85 23.49
N THR A 111 20.31 -8.52 23.47
CA THR A 111 19.15 -7.71 23.89
C THR A 111 18.06 -7.63 22.81
N GLY A 112 18.45 -7.67 21.53
CA GLY A 112 17.57 -7.65 20.35
C GLY A 112 16.92 -6.31 20.05
N ILE A 113 16.64 -5.48 21.06
CA ILE A 113 15.94 -4.21 20.92
C ILE A 113 16.51 -3.13 21.84
N PHE A 114 16.75 -1.96 21.27
CA PHE A 114 17.03 -0.72 21.97
C PHE A 114 15.80 0.20 21.88
N LYS A 115 15.38 0.79 23.00
CA LYS A 115 14.20 1.67 23.07
C LYS A 115 14.62 3.04 23.61
N LYS A 116 14.07 4.08 23.02
CA LYS A 116 14.28 5.47 23.44
C LYS A 116 12.94 6.19 23.55
N LYS A 117 12.59 6.58 24.78
CA LYS A 117 11.38 7.38 25.02
C LYS A 117 11.64 8.81 24.56
N CYS A 118 10.62 9.46 24.00
CA CYS A 118 10.65 10.90 23.76
C CYS A 118 10.91 11.62 25.09
N PRO A 119 11.89 12.54 25.17
CA PRO A 119 12.20 13.26 26.41
C PRO A 119 11.05 14.20 26.83
N GLU A 120 10.29 14.71 25.87
CA GLU A 120 9.08 15.49 26.14
C GLU A 120 7.87 14.55 26.22
N GLU A 121 7.06 14.70 27.27
CA GLU A 121 5.85 13.86 27.43
C GLU A 121 4.81 14.11 26.34
N HIS A 122 4.75 15.34 25.82
CA HIS A 122 3.74 15.77 24.87
C HIS A 122 4.29 16.75 23.83
N TYR A 123 4.31 16.32 22.57
CA TYR A 123 4.50 17.20 21.43
C TYR A 123 3.13 17.72 20.96
N VAL A 124 2.96 19.05 20.93
CA VAL A 124 1.74 19.69 20.40
C VAL A 124 2.04 20.23 19.01
N ALA A 125 1.55 19.54 17.98
CA ALA A 125 1.72 19.95 16.59
C ALA A 125 1.20 21.39 16.37
N PHE A 126 1.94 22.17 15.59
CA PHE A 126 1.63 23.57 15.24
C PHE A 126 1.56 24.57 16.41
N ARG A 127 2.01 24.22 17.63
CA ARG A 127 2.05 25.16 18.77
C ARG A 127 2.78 26.46 18.43
N ALA A 128 4.01 26.37 17.92
CA ALA A 128 4.83 27.53 17.61
C ALA A 128 4.18 28.46 16.57
N PHE A 129 3.56 27.89 15.52
CA PHE A 129 2.80 28.67 14.53
C PHE A 129 1.58 29.35 15.15
N ARG A 130 0.89 28.70 16.09
CA ARG A 130 -0.26 29.29 16.81
C ARG A 130 0.19 30.44 17.73
N GLU A 131 1.30 30.27 18.43
CA GLU A 131 1.81 31.24 19.41
C GLU A 131 2.42 32.47 18.73
N ASP A 132 3.23 32.27 17.67
CA ASP A 132 3.80 33.35 16.87
C ASP A 132 3.94 32.93 15.39
N PRO A 133 2.92 33.22 14.55
CA PRO A 133 2.94 32.85 13.14
C PRO A 133 3.91 33.68 12.30
N ALA A 134 4.36 34.85 12.78
CA ALA A 134 5.32 35.68 12.06
C ALA A 134 6.74 35.13 12.22
N ALA A 135 7.09 34.69 13.43
CA ALA A 135 8.37 34.03 13.70
C ALA A 135 8.40 32.58 13.21
N ASN A 136 7.25 31.89 13.15
CA ASN A 136 7.14 30.47 12.78
C ASN A 136 6.19 30.25 11.60
N PRO A 137 6.43 30.87 10.42
CA PRO A 137 5.51 30.78 9.30
C PRO A 137 5.42 29.36 8.74
N LEU A 138 4.27 29.02 8.15
CA LEU A 138 4.11 27.79 7.38
C LEU A 138 4.93 27.86 6.07
N LYS A 139 5.17 26.71 5.44
CA LYS A 139 5.89 26.62 4.15
C LYS A 139 5.05 27.03 2.93
N THR A 140 3.94 27.73 3.14
CA THR A 140 3.08 28.26 2.08
C THR A 140 3.63 29.59 1.58
N PRO A 141 3.31 30.02 0.35
CA PRO A 141 3.69 31.35 -0.16
C PRO A 141 3.35 32.50 0.79
N SER A 142 2.17 32.46 1.44
CA SER A 142 1.77 33.52 2.38
C SER A 142 2.32 33.35 3.81
N GLY A 143 3.00 32.25 4.12
CA GLY A 143 3.37 31.86 5.48
C GLY A 143 2.21 31.44 6.39
N LYS A 144 0.97 31.35 5.86
CA LYS A 144 -0.28 31.06 6.62
C LYS A 144 -1.02 29.86 6.02
N ILE A 145 -2.12 29.46 6.66
CA ILE A 145 -3.07 28.52 6.05
C ILE A 145 -3.81 29.25 4.92
N GLU A 146 -3.59 28.81 3.68
CA GLU A 146 -4.22 29.37 2.49
C GLU A 146 -5.60 28.73 2.26
N ILE A 147 -6.66 29.43 2.67
CA ILE A 147 -8.04 29.02 2.35
C ILE A 147 -8.28 29.10 0.84
N TYR A 148 -7.82 30.19 0.23
CA TYR A 148 -7.70 30.37 -1.21
C TYR A 148 -6.25 30.19 -1.62
N SER A 149 -5.98 29.31 -2.59
CA SER A 149 -4.63 29.10 -3.11
C SER A 149 -4.46 29.72 -4.50
N GLU A 150 -3.68 30.81 -4.57
CA GLU A 150 -3.31 31.47 -5.85
C GLU A 150 -2.58 30.50 -6.79
N ARG A 151 -1.78 29.59 -6.22
CA ARG A 151 -1.14 28.53 -6.99
C ARG A 151 -2.19 27.65 -7.67
N LEU A 152 -3.22 27.21 -6.96
CA LEU A 152 -4.29 26.40 -7.56
C LEU A 152 -5.12 27.18 -8.58
N ALA A 153 -5.33 28.50 -8.37
CA ALA A 153 -5.98 29.36 -9.35
C ALA A 153 -5.20 29.39 -10.67
N THR A 154 -3.88 29.60 -10.57
CA THR A 154 -2.99 29.58 -11.73
C THR A 154 -3.03 28.22 -12.45
N LEU A 155 -3.01 27.11 -11.71
CA LEU A 155 -3.09 25.77 -12.32
C LEU A 155 -4.44 25.53 -13.00
N ALA A 156 -5.55 26.00 -12.40
CA ALA A 156 -6.87 25.90 -12.99
C ALA A 156 -6.98 26.66 -14.34
N ASP A 157 -6.32 27.82 -14.45
CA ASP A 157 -6.34 28.64 -15.66
C ASP A 157 -5.37 28.15 -16.75
N THR A 158 -4.25 27.52 -16.36
CA THR A 158 -3.15 27.19 -17.27
C THR A 158 -3.08 25.73 -17.68
N TRP A 159 -3.67 24.82 -16.90
CA TRP A 159 -3.66 23.40 -17.24
C TRP A 159 -4.78 23.05 -18.21
N GLU A 160 -4.46 22.16 -19.16
CA GLU A 160 -5.48 21.51 -19.96
C GLU A 160 -6.14 20.42 -19.12
N LEU A 161 -7.42 20.63 -18.79
CA LEU A 161 -8.24 19.70 -18.01
C LEU A 161 -9.28 19.05 -18.91
N LYS A 162 -9.64 17.80 -18.60
CA LYS A 162 -10.83 17.19 -19.22
C LYS A 162 -12.09 17.94 -18.78
N LYS A 163 -13.16 17.80 -19.57
CA LYS A 163 -14.44 18.50 -19.34
C LYS A 163 -15.01 18.31 -17.92
N ASP A 164 -14.76 17.16 -17.32
CA ASP A 164 -15.23 16.74 -16.00
C ASP A 164 -14.14 16.81 -14.91
N GLU A 165 -12.98 17.38 -15.23
CA GLU A 165 -11.90 17.65 -14.28
C GLU A 165 -11.98 19.08 -13.76
N ILE A 166 -11.87 19.21 -12.44
CA ILE A 166 -11.95 20.50 -11.75
C ILE A 166 -10.74 20.63 -10.84
N ILE A 167 -9.99 21.72 -11.03
CA ILE A 167 -9.05 22.25 -10.05
C ILE A 167 -9.62 23.58 -9.59
N HIS A 168 -9.80 23.74 -8.29
CA HIS A 168 -10.43 24.94 -7.73
C HIS A 168 -9.55 25.54 -6.63
N PRO A 169 -9.38 26.88 -6.58
CA PRO A 169 -8.52 27.52 -5.58
C PRO A 169 -9.09 27.50 -4.16
N LEU A 170 -10.39 27.25 -4.01
CA LEU A 170 -11.07 26.99 -2.74
C LEU A 170 -11.50 25.52 -2.65
N PRO A 171 -11.66 24.94 -1.45
CA PRO A 171 -12.40 23.70 -1.27
C PRO A 171 -13.80 23.83 -1.86
N ALA A 172 -14.09 23.03 -2.89
CA ALA A 172 -15.36 23.02 -3.59
C ALA A 172 -15.85 21.59 -3.76
N TYR A 173 -17.17 21.42 -3.81
CA TYR A 173 -17.75 20.14 -4.19
C TYR A 173 -17.51 19.88 -5.67
N THR A 174 -16.92 18.73 -5.98
CA THR A 174 -16.73 18.25 -7.35
C THR A 174 -17.33 16.86 -7.45
N PRO A 175 -18.33 16.61 -8.31
CA PRO A 175 -18.99 15.30 -8.39
C PRO A 175 -18.04 14.18 -8.82
N GLY A 176 -16.95 14.52 -9.52
CA GLY A 176 -15.92 13.58 -9.97
C GLY A 176 -16.43 12.63 -11.07
N PHE A 177 -15.69 11.55 -11.29
CA PHE A 177 -16.05 10.45 -12.18
C PHE A 177 -16.26 9.17 -11.35
N ASP A 178 -16.99 8.19 -11.89
CA ASP A 178 -17.30 6.93 -11.21
C ASP A 178 -17.91 7.13 -9.80
N GLY A 179 -18.60 8.26 -9.63
CA GLY A 179 -19.21 8.72 -8.39
C GLY A 179 -20.72 8.64 -8.41
N TRP A 180 -21.35 9.22 -7.38
CA TRP A 180 -22.81 9.22 -7.27
C TRP A 180 -23.46 9.87 -8.50
N ASP A 181 -23.13 11.09 -8.88
CA ASP A 181 -23.84 11.78 -9.97
C ASP A 181 -23.43 11.33 -11.39
N ASP A 182 -22.59 10.30 -11.51
CA ASP A 182 -22.12 9.81 -12.81
C ASP A 182 -23.25 9.06 -13.56
N PRO A 183 -23.54 9.41 -14.84
CA PRO A 183 -24.53 8.70 -15.65
C PRO A 183 -24.27 7.20 -15.79
N LEU A 184 -23.01 6.76 -15.65
CA LEU A 184 -22.62 5.36 -15.67
C LEU A 184 -23.33 4.53 -14.59
N ARG A 185 -23.81 5.17 -13.52
CA ARG A 185 -24.59 4.55 -12.45
C ARG A 185 -25.90 3.92 -12.94
N GLN A 186 -26.42 4.33 -14.11
CA GLN A 186 -27.56 3.65 -14.75
C GLN A 186 -27.23 2.22 -15.15
N ARG A 187 -25.98 1.95 -15.52
CA ARG A 187 -25.47 0.63 -15.90
C ARG A 187 -24.88 -0.12 -14.71
N TYR A 188 -24.16 0.59 -13.84
CA TYR A 188 -23.45 0.05 -12.69
C TYR A 188 -23.92 0.76 -11.41
N PRO A 189 -25.06 0.34 -10.83
CA PRO A 189 -25.79 1.14 -9.84
C PRO A 189 -25.18 1.17 -8.44
N LEU A 190 -24.17 0.33 -8.16
CA LEU A 190 -23.60 0.20 -6.82
C LEU A 190 -22.24 0.89 -6.73
N GLN A 191 -22.05 1.74 -5.73
CA GLN A 191 -20.75 2.33 -5.43
C GLN A 191 -19.87 1.31 -4.70
N LEU A 192 -18.72 0.97 -5.26
CA LEU A 192 -17.75 0.05 -4.67
C LEU A 192 -16.55 0.81 -4.08
N THR A 193 -16.26 0.55 -2.80
CA THR A 193 -15.06 1.03 -2.12
C THR A 193 -14.17 -0.09 -1.61
N GLY A 194 -12.85 0.14 -1.65
CA GLY A 194 -11.86 -0.72 -1.01
C GLY A 194 -11.62 -0.37 0.46
N PHE A 195 -11.19 -1.34 1.25
CA PHE A 195 -10.67 -1.08 2.61
C PHE A 195 -9.48 -1.96 2.94
N HIS A 196 -8.61 -1.49 3.84
CA HIS A 196 -7.50 -2.29 4.33
C HIS A 196 -8.02 -3.50 5.10
N TYR A 197 -7.59 -4.68 4.69
CA TYR A 197 -8.20 -5.91 5.16
C TYR A 197 -7.51 -6.42 6.43
N LYS A 198 -8.31 -6.82 7.43
CA LYS A 198 -7.83 -7.20 8.77
C LYS A 198 -6.77 -8.30 8.80
N ALA A 199 -6.78 -9.21 7.84
CA ALA A 199 -5.97 -10.43 7.88
C ALA A 199 -4.67 -10.35 7.06
N ARG A 200 -4.34 -9.17 6.53
CA ARG A 200 -3.18 -8.99 5.65
C ARG A 200 -2.66 -7.56 5.71
N THR A 201 -1.36 -7.41 5.49
CA THR A 201 -0.75 -6.10 5.26
C THR A 201 -0.65 -5.91 3.76
N HIS A 202 -1.63 -5.23 3.16
CA HIS A 202 -1.80 -5.21 1.71
C HIS A 202 -1.92 -6.64 1.16
N SER A 203 -1.06 -7.07 0.23
CA SER A 203 -1.04 -8.43 -0.30
C SER A 203 -0.20 -9.41 0.52
N SER A 204 0.64 -8.93 1.44
CA SER A 204 1.44 -9.78 2.32
C SER A 204 0.52 -10.60 3.23
N TYR A 205 0.87 -11.88 3.40
CA TYR A 205 0.05 -12.89 4.09
C TYR A 205 -1.25 -13.29 3.38
N GLY A 206 -1.53 -12.75 2.19
CA GLY A 206 -2.72 -13.08 1.40
C GLY A 206 -2.79 -14.53 0.91
N ASN A 207 -1.69 -15.27 1.01
CA ASN A 207 -1.53 -16.68 0.62
C ASN A 207 -1.52 -17.66 1.81
N ILE A 208 -1.83 -17.21 3.02
CA ILE A 208 -1.79 -18.05 4.22
C ILE A 208 -3.17 -18.65 4.50
N ASP A 209 -3.30 -19.97 4.36
CA ASP A 209 -4.56 -20.71 4.42
C ASP A 209 -5.39 -20.41 5.68
N VAL A 210 -4.76 -20.43 6.87
CA VAL A 210 -5.47 -20.18 8.13
C VAL A 210 -6.03 -18.75 8.21
N LEU A 211 -5.35 -17.77 7.61
CA LEU A 211 -5.81 -16.39 7.56
C LEU A 211 -6.96 -16.21 6.55
N GLN A 212 -6.87 -16.89 5.41
CA GLN A 212 -7.96 -16.90 4.41
C GLN A 212 -9.23 -17.55 4.97
N GLN A 213 -9.10 -18.64 5.74
CA GLN A 213 -10.25 -19.30 6.39
C GLN A 213 -10.87 -18.43 7.49
N ALA A 214 -10.06 -17.79 8.34
CA ALA A 214 -10.55 -16.95 9.42
C ALA A 214 -11.18 -15.64 8.91
N CYS A 215 -10.73 -15.15 7.76
CA CYS A 215 -11.14 -13.89 7.16
C CYS A 215 -11.32 -14.07 5.64
N PRO A 216 -12.41 -14.71 5.18
CA PRO A 216 -12.63 -14.97 3.76
C PRO A 216 -12.70 -13.66 2.96
N GLN A 217 -12.27 -13.71 1.69
CA GLN A 217 -12.42 -12.59 0.77
C GLN A 217 -13.85 -12.57 0.25
N GLU A 218 -14.58 -11.49 0.51
CA GLU A 218 -16.02 -11.38 0.25
C GLU A 218 -16.36 -9.96 -0.21
N ILE A 219 -17.43 -9.82 -1.01
CA ILE A 219 -18.06 -8.52 -1.25
C ILE A 219 -19.13 -8.26 -0.21
N TRP A 220 -19.04 -7.12 0.48
CA TRP A 220 -20.06 -6.67 1.40
C TRP A 220 -21.19 -6.03 0.60
N ILE A 221 -22.41 -6.45 0.86
CA ILE A 221 -23.62 -5.92 0.21
C ILE A 221 -24.74 -5.75 1.25
N ASN A 222 -25.49 -4.66 1.14
CA ASN A 222 -26.61 -4.38 2.03
C ASN A 222 -27.76 -5.39 1.79
N PRO A 223 -28.53 -5.80 2.81
CA PRO A 223 -29.67 -6.70 2.64
C PRO A 223 -30.72 -6.23 1.62
N ILE A 224 -30.97 -4.92 1.51
CA ILE A 224 -31.93 -4.36 0.54
C ILE A 224 -31.46 -4.63 -0.89
N ASP A 225 -30.19 -4.33 -1.18
CA ASP A 225 -29.60 -4.54 -2.51
C ASP A 225 -29.46 -6.01 -2.87
N ALA A 226 -29.13 -6.84 -1.88
CA ALA A 226 -29.01 -8.28 -2.04
C ALA A 226 -30.38 -8.92 -2.32
N GLN A 227 -31.41 -8.54 -1.57
CA GLN A 227 -32.78 -9.03 -1.77
C GLN A 227 -33.31 -8.68 -3.16
N ALA A 228 -33.09 -7.43 -3.62
CA ALA A 228 -33.49 -7.00 -4.96
C ALA A 228 -32.81 -7.80 -6.09
N ARG A 229 -31.70 -8.47 -5.79
CA ARG A 229 -30.89 -9.28 -6.73
C ARG A 229 -31.01 -10.79 -6.48
N GLY A 230 -31.84 -11.23 -5.53
CA GLY A 230 -31.94 -12.65 -5.17
C GLY A 230 -30.66 -13.26 -4.58
N ILE A 231 -29.81 -12.44 -3.98
CA ILE A 231 -28.51 -12.84 -3.40
C ILE A 231 -28.69 -13.16 -1.91
N GLN A 232 -28.20 -14.32 -1.49
CA GLN A 232 -28.11 -14.72 -0.09
C GLN A 232 -26.66 -14.63 0.42
N HIS A 233 -26.50 -14.64 1.75
CA HIS A 233 -25.18 -14.67 2.36
C HIS A 233 -24.44 -15.96 1.96
N GLY A 234 -23.19 -15.83 1.50
CA GLY A 234 -22.36 -16.94 1.05
C GLY A 234 -22.55 -17.34 -0.41
N ASP A 235 -23.57 -16.82 -1.12
CA ASP A 235 -23.70 -17.04 -2.56
C ASP A 235 -22.46 -16.52 -3.29
N THR A 236 -21.95 -17.28 -4.26
CA THR A 236 -20.98 -16.75 -5.22
C THR A 236 -21.70 -15.75 -6.11
N VAL A 237 -21.15 -14.55 -6.21
CA VAL A 237 -21.70 -13.47 -7.04
C VAL A 237 -20.68 -13.00 -8.06
N ARG A 238 -21.19 -12.57 -9.22
CA ARG A 238 -20.43 -11.88 -10.23
C ARG A 238 -20.44 -10.39 -9.94
N VAL A 239 -19.26 -9.83 -9.69
CA VAL A 239 -19.06 -8.39 -9.48
C VAL A 239 -18.29 -7.85 -10.66
N PHE A 240 -18.83 -6.86 -11.37
CA PHE A 240 -18.26 -6.44 -12.63
C PHE A 240 -18.54 -4.97 -12.96
N ASN A 241 -17.68 -4.43 -13.82
CA ASN A 241 -17.91 -3.18 -14.54
C ASN A 241 -17.20 -3.24 -15.91
N GLN A 242 -16.92 -2.09 -16.53
CA GLN A 242 -16.22 -2.03 -17.81
C GLN A 242 -14.74 -2.42 -17.74
N ASN A 243 -14.13 -2.40 -16.55
CA ASN A 243 -12.69 -2.66 -16.36
C ASN A 243 -12.41 -4.16 -16.19
N GLY A 244 -13.33 -4.90 -15.57
CA GLY A 244 -13.18 -6.33 -15.37
C GLY A 244 -14.32 -6.95 -14.59
N GLU A 245 -14.15 -8.21 -14.23
CA GLU A 245 -15.11 -8.96 -13.44
C GLU A 245 -14.44 -9.98 -12.52
N MET A 246 -15.15 -10.32 -11.44
CA MET A 246 -14.73 -11.32 -10.48
C MET A 246 -15.90 -12.17 -9.97
N LEU A 247 -15.58 -13.37 -9.49
CA LEU A 247 -16.50 -14.29 -8.83
C LEU A 247 -16.03 -14.49 -7.39
N ILE A 248 -16.77 -13.93 -6.43
CA ILE A 248 -16.46 -14.05 -5.00
C ILE A 248 -17.73 -14.22 -4.16
N PRO A 249 -17.64 -14.76 -2.93
CA PRO A 249 -18.78 -14.88 -2.04
C PRO A 249 -19.36 -13.53 -1.61
N ALA A 250 -20.68 -13.46 -1.47
CA ALA A 250 -21.39 -12.30 -0.96
C ALA A 250 -21.52 -12.34 0.57
N LYS A 251 -21.06 -11.28 1.23
CA LYS A 251 -21.36 -10.99 2.62
C LYS A 251 -22.53 -10.03 2.73
N VAL A 252 -23.74 -10.59 2.82
CA VAL A 252 -24.94 -9.80 3.09
C VAL A 252 -24.89 -9.26 4.53
N THR A 253 -24.86 -7.94 4.71
CA THR A 253 -24.70 -7.31 6.03
C THR A 253 -25.32 -5.91 6.12
N PRO A 254 -26.04 -5.56 7.21
CA PRO A 254 -26.58 -4.20 7.40
C PRO A 254 -25.50 -3.17 7.79
N ARG A 255 -24.23 -3.57 7.90
CA ARG A 255 -23.09 -2.69 8.26
C ARG A 255 -22.55 -1.87 7.08
N ILE A 256 -23.24 -1.86 5.95
CA ILE A 256 -22.93 -1.08 4.76
C ILE A 256 -24.22 -0.41 4.27
N LEU A 257 -24.10 0.81 3.71
CA LEU A 257 -25.26 1.57 3.23
C LEU A 257 -25.93 0.89 2.02
N PRO A 258 -27.24 1.02 1.84
CA PRO A 258 -27.90 0.68 0.57
C PRO A 258 -27.27 1.44 -0.60
N GLY A 259 -27.10 0.77 -1.74
CA GLY A 259 -26.41 1.30 -2.92
C GLY A 259 -24.88 1.27 -2.83
N VAL A 260 -24.30 0.79 -1.73
CA VAL A 260 -22.84 0.75 -1.51
C VAL A 260 -22.38 -0.69 -1.27
N THR A 261 -21.28 -1.07 -1.91
CA THR A 261 -20.57 -2.33 -1.71
C THR A 261 -19.13 -2.09 -1.30
N ALA A 262 -18.51 -3.09 -0.66
CA ALA A 262 -17.12 -2.99 -0.25
C ALA A 262 -16.37 -4.31 -0.40
N ILE A 263 -15.10 -4.24 -0.78
CA ILE A 263 -14.21 -5.39 -0.92
C ILE A 263 -12.88 -5.06 -0.22
N GLY A 264 -12.32 -6.01 0.54
CA GLY A 264 -11.00 -5.80 1.14
C GLY A 264 -9.90 -5.74 0.07
N GLN A 265 -8.99 -4.76 0.12
CA GLN A 265 -7.85 -4.68 -0.80
C GLN A 265 -6.79 -5.74 -0.51
N GLY A 266 -5.97 -6.10 -1.50
CA GLY A 266 -4.77 -6.92 -1.31
C GLY A 266 -4.96 -8.43 -1.52
N ALA A 267 -6.16 -8.89 -1.88
CA ALA A 267 -6.33 -10.26 -2.33
C ALA A 267 -5.53 -10.50 -3.63
N TRP A 268 -4.92 -11.67 -3.76
CA TRP A 268 -4.11 -11.99 -4.94
C TRP A 268 -5.02 -12.26 -6.12
N LEU A 269 -4.71 -11.65 -7.26
CA LEU A 269 -5.40 -11.93 -8.52
C LEU A 269 -5.28 -13.42 -8.85
N ASN A 270 -6.42 -14.06 -9.07
CA ASN A 270 -6.53 -15.44 -9.52
C ASN A 270 -7.40 -15.48 -10.78
N ALA A 271 -6.82 -15.02 -11.88
CA ALA A 271 -7.42 -14.99 -13.21
C ALA A 271 -6.43 -15.52 -14.24
N ASP A 272 -6.93 -16.23 -15.25
CA ASP A 272 -6.18 -16.41 -16.49
C ASP A 272 -6.40 -15.17 -17.36
N MET A 273 -5.44 -14.24 -17.33
CA MET A 273 -5.54 -12.98 -18.07
C MET A 273 -5.37 -13.13 -19.58
N PHE A 274 -4.96 -14.31 -20.05
CA PHE A 274 -4.95 -14.67 -21.48
C PHE A 274 -6.18 -15.49 -21.88
N GLY A 275 -6.94 -15.99 -20.90
CA GLY A 275 -8.17 -16.74 -21.08
C GLY A 275 -9.42 -15.92 -20.76
N ASP A 276 -10.20 -16.40 -19.79
CA ASP A 276 -11.51 -15.83 -19.43
C ASP A 276 -11.42 -14.47 -18.73
N LYS A 277 -10.25 -14.13 -18.17
CA LYS A 277 -10.00 -12.89 -17.40
C LYS A 277 -10.91 -12.71 -16.19
N VAL A 278 -11.54 -13.79 -15.71
CA VAL A 278 -12.44 -13.75 -14.55
C VAL A 278 -11.63 -13.99 -13.29
N ASP A 279 -11.56 -12.98 -12.42
CA ASP A 279 -10.86 -13.09 -11.16
C ASP A 279 -11.65 -13.90 -10.13
N ARG A 280 -11.03 -14.95 -9.61
CA ARG A 280 -11.58 -15.80 -8.54
C ARG A 280 -10.91 -15.53 -7.19
N GLY A 281 -9.96 -14.59 -7.16
CA GLY A 281 -9.22 -14.20 -5.97
C GLY A 281 -9.84 -13.03 -5.22
N GLY A 282 -10.61 -12.18 -5.90
CA GLY A 282 -11.28 -11.01 -5.31
C GLY A 282 -10.37 -9.78 -5.20
N SER A 283 -9.45 -9.61 -6.14
CA SER A 283 -8.61 -8.43 -6.30
C SER A 283 -9.47 -7.25 -6.77
N ILE A 284 -9.88 -6.40 -5.83
CA ILE A 284 -10.69 -5.20 -6.10
C ILE A 284 -10.13 -4.33 -7.24
N ASN A 285 -8.81 -4.29 -7.40
CA ASN A 285 -8.13 -3.45 -8.38
C ASN A 285 -8.44 -3.82 -9.84
N ILE A 286 -8.98 -5.01 -10.14
CA ILE A 286 -9.46 -5.33 -11.50
C ILE A 286 -10.68 -4.49 -11.89
N LEU A 287 -11.40 -3.94 -10.91
CA LEU A 287 -12.58 -3.10 -11.11
C LEU A 287 -12.26 -1.60 -11.07
N THR A 288 -11.04 -1.22 -10.69
CA THR A 288 -10.69 0.19 -10.45
C THR A 288 -10.32 0.94 -11.70
N SER A 289 -10.70 2.22 -11.76
CA SER A 289 -10.28 3.12 -12.84
C SER A 289 -8.79 3.46 -12.72
N HIS A 290 -8.09 3.44 -13.85
CA HIS A 290 -6.69 3.92 -13.94
C HIS A 290 -6.60 5.43 -14.21
N ARG A 291 -7.74 6.14 -14.21
CA ARG A 291 -7.76 7.57 -14.48
C ARG A 291 -7.19 8.35 -13.28
N PRO A 292 -6.10 9.10 -13.43
CA PRO A 292 -5.53 9.85 -12.32
C PRO A 292 -6.38 11.07 -11.94
N SER A 293 -6.30 11.50 -10.68
CA SER A 293 -6.93 12.76 -10.23
C SER A 293 -6.31 13.98 -10.93
N PRO A 294 -7.07 15.07 -11.18
CA PRO A 294 -6.61 16.16 -12.04
C PRO A 294 -5.37 16.88 -11.49
N LEU A 295 -5.28 17.10 -10.19
CA LEU A 295 -4.18 17.82 -9.55
C LEU A 295 -3.01 16.90 -9.16
N ALA A 296 -3.25 15.99 -8.22
CA ALA A 296 -2.19 15.19 -7.60
C ALA A 296 -1.75 13.99 -8.45
N LYS A 297 -2.47 13.71 -9.54
CA LYS A 297 -2.27 12.53 -10.41
C LYS A 297 -2.31 11.20 -9.64
N GLY A 298 -3.10 11.15 -8.56
CA GLY A 298 -3.27 9.98 -7.71
C GLY A 298 -4.30 8.98 -8.26
N ASN A 299 -4.21 7.72 -7.82
CA ASN A 299 -5.13 6.65 -8.23
C ASN A 299 -6.49 6.73 -7.47
N PRO A 300 -7.64 6.70 -8.16
CA PRO A 300 -8.98 6.79 -7.57
C PRO A 300 -9.51 5.43 -7.07
N SER A 301 -8.75 4.68 -6.29
CA SER A 301 -9.07 3.27 -5.98
C SER A 301 -10.36 3.04 -5.16
N HIS A 302 -10.96 4.09 -4.61
CA HIS A 302 -12.17 4.02 -3.76
C HIS A 302 -13.44 4.58 -4.42
N SER A 303 -13.35 5.05 -5.67
CA SER A 303 -14.47 5.61 -6.42
C SER A 303 -14.70 4.73 -7.65
N ASN A 304 -15.51 3.70 -7.47
CA ASN A 304 -15.81 2.74 -8.53
C ASN A 304 -17.31 2.48 -8.58
N LEU A 305 -17.86 2.33 -9.77
CA LEU A 305 -19.23 1.88 -9.98
C LEU A 305 -19.21 0.43 -10.48
N VAL A 306 -20.08 -0.41 -9.89
CA VAL A 306 -20.19 -1.83 -10.24
C VAL A 306 -21.65 -2.28 -10.31
N GLN A 307 -21.84 -3.43 -10.96
CA GLN A 307 -23.03 -4.26 -10.79
C GLN A 307 -22.65 -5.56 -10.06
N VAL A 308 -23.61 -6.12 -9.35
CA VAL A 308 -23.51 -7.42 -8.68
C VAL A 308 -24.69 -8.28 -9.10
N GLU A 309 -24.43 -9.52 -9.50
CA GLU A 309 -25.43 -10.52 -9.90
C GLU A 309 -25.11 -11.87 -9.27
N LYS A 310 -26.12 -12.71 -9.05
CA LYS A 310 -25.89 -14.10 -8.65
C LYS A 310 -25.23 -14.86 -9.80
N ALA A 311 -24.13 -15.56 -9.52
CA ALA A 311 -23.38 -16.33 -10.52
C ALA A 311 -24.05 -17.66 -10.86
#